data_AF-J9DT97-F1
#
_entry.id   AF-J9DT97-F1
#
_cell.length_a   1.000
_cell.length_b   1.000
_cell.length_c   1.000
_cell.angle_alpha   90.00
_cell.angle_beta   90.00
_cell.angle_gamma   90.00
#
_symmetry.space_group_name_H-M   'P 1'
#
loop_
_entity.id
_entity.type
_entity.pdbx_description
1 polymer ?
#
loop_
_entity_poly.entity_id
_entity_poly.type
_entity_poly.pdbx_seq_one_letter_code
_entity_poly.pdbx_strand_id
1 'polypeptide(L)'
;MEVENVAATSTSRPGRLAANSTYAATRNMKEIIDTAKAKIGAVAALNYLNMRNYRLVAEKCLKIEFDYFDYPALLASKDVVMFGTICALATFSRSELKEKVLGSLMFWKFLEAEPKLIELLQKFVKSQFGICFDILEEV
;
A
#
# COMPACT_ATOMS: atom_id res chain seq x y z
N MET A 1 -1.11 -68.82 28.59
CA MET A 1 0.20 -68.71 27.88
C MET A 1 0.01 -67.75 26.71
N GLU A 2 -0.35 -66.48 26.91
CA GLU A 2 0.32 -65.43 27.71
C GLU A 2 1.77 -65.26 27.22
N VAL A 3 2.06 -64.27 26.36
CA VAL A 3 2.24 -62.80 26.58
C VAL A 3 3.57 -62.50 27.28
N GLU A 4 4.45 -61.72 26.64
CA GLU A 4 5.11 -60.47 27.14
C GLU A 4 6.25 -60.07 26.14
N ASN A 5 6.08 -59.08 25.25
CA ASN A 5 6.16 -57.62 25.40
C ASN A 5 7.61 -57.08 25.58
N VAL A 6 8.14 -56.31 24.63
CA VAL A 6 8.91 -55.08 24.91
C VAL A 6 8.74 -54.08 23.74
N ALA A 7 8.23 -52.92 24.10
CA ALA A 7 8.06 -51.73 23.27
C ALA A 7 9.38 -51.00 22.99
N ALA A 8 9.45 -50.28 21.87
CA ALA A 8 10.19 -49.03 21.79
C ALA A 8 9.54 -48.11 20.74
N THR A 9 8.58 -47.32 21.23
CA THR A 9 8.09 -46.12 20.57
C THR A 9 9.23 -45.09 20.53
N SER A 10 9.70 -44.74 19.33
CA SER A 10 10.49 -43.53 19.11
C SER A 10 9.72 -42.59 18.19
N THR A 11 8.64 -42.02 18.72
CA THR A 11 7.99 -40.84 18.15
C THR A 11 8.90 -39.63 18.39
N SER A 12 9.82 -39.38 17.46
CA SER A 12 10.51 -38.09 17.41
C SER A 12 9.50 -37.01 17.02
N ARG A 13 8.89 -36.36 18.03
CA ARG A 13 8.14 -35.11 17.83
C ARG A 13 9.05 -34.11 17.13
N PRO A 14 8.67 -33.53 15.97
CA PRO A 14 9.32 -32.35 15.47
C PRO A 14 9.19 -31.27 16.55
N GLY A 15 10.32 -30.88 17.13
CA GLY A 15 10.38 -29.97 18.26
C GLY A 15 9.79 -28.60 17.91
N ARG A 16 9.20 -27.95 18.92
CA ARG A 16 8.63 -26.58 18.87
C ARG A 16 9.60 -25.53 18.30
N LEU A 17 10.91 -25.81 18.27
CA LEU A 17 11.96 -24.97 17.68
C LEU A 17 11.96 -25.00 16.14
N ALA A 18 11.69 -26.15 15.51
CA ALA A 18 11.62 -26.27 14.05
C ALA A 18 10.38 -25.55 13.50
N ALA A 19 9.26 -25.61 14.21
CA ALA A 19 8.06 -24.86 13.89
C ALA A 19 8.33 -23.34 13.95
N ASN A 20 8.96 -22.84 15.02
CA ASN A 20 9.28 -21.41 15.14
C ASN A 20 10.22 -20.92 14.01
N SER A 21 11.17 -21.75 13.58
CA SER A 21 12.08 -21.43 12.47
C SER A 21 11.37 -21.39 11.11
N THR A 22 10.41 -22.27 10.86
CA THR A 22 9.62 -22.25 9.61
C THR A 22 8.63 -21.08 9.57
N TYR A 23 8.03 -20.71 10.71
CA TYR A 23 7.20 -19.50 10.83
C TYR A 23 8.01 -18.20 10.61
N ALA A 24 9.24 -18.12 11.13
CA ALA A 24 10.12 -16.98 10.90
C ALA A 24 10.57 -16.88 9.42
N ALA A 25 10.93 -18.01 8.79
CA ALA A 25 11.34 -18.03 7.38
C ALA A 25 10.20 -17.65 6.42
N THR A 26 8.98 -18.14 6.68
CA THR A 26 7.78 -17.79 5.90
C THR A 26 7.36 -16.33 6.10
N ARG A 27 7.51 -15.78 7.30
CA ARG A 27 7.28 -14.34 7.58
C ARG A 27 8.25 -13.45 6.80
N ASN A 28 9.54 -13.78 6.82
CA ASN A 28 10.55 -13.06 6.05
C ASN A 28 10.27 -13.11 4.54
N MET A 29 9.82 -14.27 4.03
CA MET A 29 9.44 -14.39 2.62
C MET A 29 8.23 -13.51 2.25
N LYS A 30 7.21 -13.44 3.12
CA LYS A 30 6.05 -12.56 2.91
C LYS A 30 6.45 -11.09 2.82
N GLU A 31 7.29 -10.63 3.73
CA GLU A 31 7.74 -9.24 3.79
C GLU A 31 8.56 -8.83 2.56
N ILE A 32 9.43 -9.72 2.07
CA ILE A 32 10.18 -9.52 0.82
C ILE A 32 9.21 -9.40 -0.36
N ILE A 33 8.20 -10.27 -0.43
CA ILE A 33 7.19 -10.25 -1.50
C ILE A 33 6.39 -8.94 -1.46
N ASP A 34 5.93 -8.50 -0.30
CA ASP A 34 5.11 -7.29 -0.17
C ASP A 34 5.92 -6.02 -0.46
N THR A 35 7.20 -5.99 -0.04
CA THR A 35 8.15 -4.93 -0.44
C THR A 35 8.35 -4.89 -1.96
N ALA A 36 8.53 -6.06 -2.60
CA ALA A 36 8.66 -6.14 -4.05
C ALA A 36 7.40 -5.68 -4.78
N LYS A 37 6.20 -6.05 -4.29
CA LYS A 37 4.92 -5.58 -4.83
C LYS A 37 4.79 -4.06 -4.74
N ALA A 38 5.14 -3.46 -3.60
CA ALA A 38 5.07 -2.02 -3.41
C ALA A 38 6.01 -1.29 -4.39
N LYS A 39 7.25 -1.77 -4.55
CA LYS A 39 8.22 -1.25 -5.52
C LYS A 39 7.73 -1.36 -6.96
N ILE A 40 7.23 -2.52 -7.36
CA ILE A 40 6.66 -2.75 -8.71
C ILE A 40 5.46 -1.83 -8.94
N GLY A 41 4.60 -1.65 -7.93
CA GLY A 41 3.46 -0.74 -7.97
C GLY A 41 3.88 0.70 -8.27
N ALA A 42 4.92 1.20 -7.59
CA ALA A 42 5.46 2.55 -7.81
C ALA A 42 6.07 2.70 -9.20
N VAL A 43 6.91 1.75 -9.64
CA VAL A 43 7.50 1.75 -10.98
C VAL A 43 6.41 1.73 -12.06
N ALA A 44 5.37 0.92 -11.88
CA ALA A 44 4.23 0.87 -12.79
C ALA A 44 3.48 2.21 -12.84
N ALA A 45 3.26 2.86 -11.70
CA ALA A 45 2.66 4.19 -11.65
C ALA A 45 3.49 5.22 -12.44
N LEU A 46 4.82 5.24 -12.26
CA LEU A 46 5.72 6.09 -13.05
C LEU A 46 5.66 5.80 -14.56
N ASN A 47 5.60 4.53 -14.94
CA ASN A 47 5.46 4.16 -16.35
C ASN A 47 4.13 4.67 -16.94
N TYR A 48 3.01 4.55 -16.22
CA TYR A 48 1.73 5.11 -16.67
C TYR A 48 1.76 6.65 -16.73
N LEU A 49 2.52 7.30 -15.85
CA LEU A 49 2.72 8.74 -15.88
C LEU A 49 3.43 9.16 -17.18
N ASN A 50 4.49 8.44 -17.58
CA ASN A 50 5.18 8.64 -18.85
C ASN A 50 4.24 8.42 -20.06
N MET A 51 3.32 7.46 -19.96
CA MET A 51 2.29 7.21 -20.96
C MET A 51 1.12 8.20 -20.92
N ARG A 52 1.15 9.22 -20.03
CA ARG A 52 0.07 10.20 -19.79
C ARG A 52 -1.27 9.56 -19.40
N ASN A 53 -1.25 8.34 -18.87
CA ASN A 53 -2.44 7.65 -18.40
C ASN A 53 -2.67 7.91 -16.91
N TYR A 54 -3.08 9.13 -16.58
CA TYR A 54 -3.21 9.61 -15.20
C TYR A 54 -4.23 8.80 -14.38
N ARG A 55 -5.27 8.24 -15.03
CA ARG A 55 -6.27 7.43 -14.34
C ARG A 55 -5.65 6.16 -13.77
N LEU A 56 -4.82 5.47 -14.56
CA LEU A 56 -4.10 4.28 -14.09
C LEU A 56 -3.03 4.63 -13.06
N VAL A 57 -2.38 5.79 -13.15
CA VAL A 57 -1.45 6.27 -12.11
C VAL A 57 -2.15 6.32 -10.76
N ALA A 58 -3.30 7.01 -10.68
CA ALA A 58 -4.08 7.11 -9.46
C ALA A 58 -4.46 5.74 -8.90
N GLU A 59 -5.01 4.85 -9.75
CA GLU A 59 -5.40 3.50 -9.32
C GLU A 59 -4.22 2.65 -8.84
N LYS A 60 -3.02 2.81 -9.39
CA LYS A 60 -1.83 2.11 -8.93
C LYS A 60 -1.31 2.70 -7.63
N CYS A 61 -1.20 4.02 -7.51
CA CYS A 61 -0.76 4.69 -6.28
C CYS A 61 -1.66 4.36 -5.08
N LEU A 62 -2.98 4.32 -5.27
CA LEU A 62 -3.95 3.98 -4.22
C LEU A 62 -3.84 2.53 -3.72
N LYS A 63 -3.23 1.63 -4.50
CA LYS A 63 -3.06 0.20 -4.17
C LYS A 63 -1.70 -0.10 -3.54
N ILE A 64 -0.78 0.86 -3.49
CA ILE A 64 0.54 0.65 -2.90
C ILE A 64 0.38 0.59 -1.37
N GLU A 65 0.89 -0.49 -0.79
CA GLU A 65 0.93 -0.65 0.65
C GLU A 65 2.23 -0.03 1.17
N PHE A 66 2.12 1.18 1.70
CA PHE A 66 3.29 1.99 2.06
C PHE A 66 4.00 1.49 3.32
N ASP A 67 3.36 0.67 4.15
CA ASP A 67 4.01 0.03 5.30
C ASP A 67 5.24 -0.80 4.86
N TYR A 68 5.28 -1.27 3.61
CA TYR A 68 6.39 -2.00 2.99
C TYR A 68 7.07 -1.22 1.86
N PHE A 69 6.73 0.05 1.66
CA PHE A 69 7.29 0.87 0.58
C PHE A 69 8.55 1.61 1.05
N ASP A 70 9.71 1.10 0.64
CA ASP A 70 11.00 1.77 0.81
C ASP A 70 11.80 1.71 -0.49
N TYR A 71 11.83 2.83 -1.23
CA TYR A 71 12.59 2.92 -2.48
C TYR A 71 13.12 4.33 -2.81
N PRO A 72 13.98 4.91 -1.95
CA PRO A 72 14.43 6.30 -2.04
C PRO A 72 15.24 6.61 -3.29
N ALA A 73 15.86 5.61 -3.92
CA ALA A 73 16.59 5.77 -5.17
C ALA A 73 15.70 6.16 -6.35
N LEU A 74 14.38 5.87 -6.27
CA LEU A 74 13.42 6.20 -7.32
C LEU A 74 12.39 7.22 -6.87
N LEU A 75 11.73 7.00 -5.73
CA LEU A 75 10.59 7.80 -5.30
C LEU A 75 10.45 7.84 -3.78
N ALA A 76 10.19 9.02 -3.21
CA ALA A 76 9.79 9.12 -1.81
C ALA A 76 8.28 8.84 -1.66
N SER A 77 7.86 8.37 -0.48
CA SER A 77 6.45 8.09 -0.19
C SER A 77 5.55 9.32 -0.44
N LYS A 78 6.05 10.52 -0.11
CA LYS A 78 5.35 11.79 -0.37
C LYS A 78 5.01 12.00 -1.85
N ASP A 79 5.91 11.59 -2.74
CA ASP A 79 5.74 11.78 -4.19
C ASP A 79 4.66 10.83 -4.72
N VAL A 80 4.62 9.59 -4.23
CA VAL A 80 3.54 8.63 -4.57
C VAL A 80 2.18 9.17 -4.14
N VAL A 81 2.08 9.74 -2.93
CA VAL A 81 0.84 10.34 -2.41
C VAL A 81 0.44 11.54 -3.24
N MET A 82 1.38 12.42 -3.58
CA MET A 82 1.14 13.58 -4.44
C MET A 82 0.64 13.16 -5.83
N PHE A 83 1.33 12.24 -6.50
CA PHE A 83 0.91 11.74 -7.81
C PHE A 83 -0.44 11.02 -7.75
N GLY A 84 -0.66 10.19 -6.73
CA GLY A 84 -1.94 9.53 -6.53
C GLY A 84 -3.08 10.52 -6.35
N THR A 85 -2.87 11.57 -5.56
CA THR A 85 -3.88 12.58 -5.23
C THR A 85 -4.20 13.47 -6.42
N ILE A 86 -3.18 14.08 -7.05
CA ILE A 86 -3.38 15.01 -8.17
C ILE A 86 -3.93 14.25 -9.39
N CYS A 87 -3.43 13.05 -9.69
CA CYS A 87 -3.96 12.25 -10.80
C CYS A 87 -5.39 11.78 -10.52
N ALA A 88 -5.73 11.44 -9.26
CA ALA A 88 -7.10 11.11 -8.89
C ALA A 88 -8.02 12.32 -9.07
N LEU A 89 -7.60 13.51 -8.60
CA LEU A 89 -8.35 14.75 -8.75
C LEU A 89 -8.66 15.07 -10.23
N ALA A 90 -7.69 14.84 -11.11
CA ALA A 90 -7.81 15.10 -12.54
C ALA A 90 -8.66 14.08 -13.30
N THR A 91 -8.83 12.85 -12.80
CA THR A 91 -9.41 11.73 -13.59
C THR A 91 -10.60 11.02 -12.97
N PHE A 92 -10.79 11.12 -11.66
CA PHE A 92 -11.88 10.46 -10.96
C PHE A 92 -13.09 11.38 -10.83
N SER A 93 -14.28 10.79 -10.88
CA SER A 93 -15.50 11.52 -10.53
C SER A 93 -15.56 11.81 -9.02
N ARG A 94 -16.41 12.76 -8.60
CA ARG A 94 -16.62 13.06 -7.17
C ARG A 94 -17.03 11.83 -6.35
N SER A 95 -17.80 10.92 -6.93
CA SER A 95 -18.20 9.67 -6.27
C SER A 95 -17.00 8.73 -6.09
N GLU A 96 -16.18 8.58 -7.13
CA GLU A 96 -14.97 7.77 -7.06
C GLU A 96 -13.96 8.34 -6.07
N LEU A 97 -13.79 9.66 -5.98
CA LEU A 97 -12.91 10.29 -4.99
C LEU A 97 -13.36 9.99 -3.56
N LYS A 98 -14.67 10.08 -3.28
CA LYS A 98 -15.21 9.74 -1.96
C LYS A 98 -14.98 8.27 -1.61
N GLU A 99 -15.26 7.36 -2.54
CA GLU A 99 -15.19 5.92 -2.27
C GLU A 99 -13.76 5.39 -2.26
N LYS A 100 -12.98 5.68 -3.31
CA LYS A 100 -11.67 5.08 -3.55
C LYS A 100 -10.53 5.79 -2.82
N VAL A 101 -10.64 7.10 -2.62
CA VAL A 101 -9.56 7.90 -1.98
C VAL A 101 -9.92 8.18 -0.53
N LEU A 102 -11.02 8.89 -0.28
CA LEU A 102 -11.42 9.27 1.08
C LEU A 102 -11.93 8.08 1.91
N GLY A 103 -12.49 7.05 1.25
CA GLY A 103 -12.96 5.82 1.89
C GLY A 103 -11.87 4.75 2.07
N SER A 104 -10.70 4.91 1.44
CA SER A 104 -9.59 3.97 1.59
C SER A 104 -8.77 4.31 2.83
N LEU A 105 -8.95 3.52 3.90
CA LEU A 105 -8.19 3.70 5.15
C LEU A 105 -6.68 3.62 4.93
N MET A 106 -6.24 2.73 4.03
CA MET A 106 -4.82 2.57 3.68
C MET A 106 -4.26 3.88 3.13
N PHE A 107 -4.89 4.46 2.11
CA PHE A 107 -4.39 5.70 1.51
C PHE A 107 -4.57 6.91 2.43
N TRP A 108 -5.65 6.93 3.22
CA TRP A 108 -5.93 7.99 4.20
C TRP A 108 -4.83 8.16 5.23
N LYS A 109 -4.30 7.05 5.77
CA LYS A 109 -3.19 7.05 6.73
C LYS A 109 -1.97 7.84 6.22
N PHE A 110 -1.73 7.84 4.91
CA PHE A 110 -0.60 8.56 4.30
C PHE A 110 -0.96 9.99 3.93
N LEU A 111 -2.19 10.24 3.53
CA LEU A 111 -2.71 11.60 3.37
C LEU A 111 -2.69 12.39 4.68
N GLU A 112 -2.76 11.71 5.83
CA GLU A 112 -2.67 12.36 7.15
C GLU A 112 -1.35 13.10 7.37
N ALA A 113 -0.27 12.66 6.71
CA ALA A 113 1.01 13.38 6.72
C ALA A 113 0.95 14.72 5.94
N GLU A 114 -0.02 14.87 5.03
CA GLU A 114 -0.17 16.01 4.11
C GLU A 114 -1.59 16.60 4.23
N PRO A 115 -1.90 17.35 5.30
CA PRO A 115 -3.25 17.84 5.57
C PRO A 115 -3.80 18.75 4.46
N LYS A 116 -2.93 19.46 3.73
CA LYS A 116 -3.30 20.28 2.56
C LYS A 116 -3.95 19.45 1.46
N LEU A 117 -3.43 18.24 1.19
CA LEU A 117 -3.97 17.34 0.17
C LEU A 117 -5.34 16.78 0.58
N ILE A 118 -5.55 16.50 1.87
CA ILE A 118 -6.86 16.11 2.40
C ILE A 118 -7.85 17.25 2.20
N GLU A 119 -7.47 18.48 2.59
CA GLU A 119 -8.33 19.64 2.43
C GLU A 119 -8.70 19.84 0.96
N LEU A 120 -7.72 19.80 0.05
CA LEU A 120 -7.93 19.89 -1.39
C LEU A 120 -8.99 18.91 -1.89
N LEU A 121 -8.87 17.62 -1.52
CA LEU A 121 -9.83 16.59 -1.93
C LEU A 121 -11.23 16.85 -1.34
N GLN A 122 -11.31 17.22 -0.07
CA GLN A 122 -12.59 17.52 0.57
C GLN A 122 -13.29 18.74 -0.05
N LYS A 123 -12.53 19.79 -0.35
CA LYS A 123 -13.03 21.02 -0.98
C LYS A 123 -13.50 20.75 -2.41
N PHE A 124 -12.76 19.94 -3.16
CA PHE A 124 -13.14 19.53 -4.52
C PHE A 124 -14.45 18.75 -4.51
N VAL A 125 -14.61 17.83 -3.57
CA VAL A 125 -15.84 17.04 -3.39
C VAL A 125 -17.04 17.92 -3.02
N LYS A 126 -16.82 19.02 -2.28
CA LYS A 126 -17.83 20.03 -1.91
C LYS A 126 -18.04 21.12 -2.98
N SER A 127 -17.36 21.04 -4.13
CA SER A 127 -17.40 22.03 -5.20
C SER A 127 -16.90 23.44 -4.79
N GLN A 128 -16.00 23.52 -3.80
CA GLN A 128 -15.42 24.78 -3.32
C GLN A 128 -14.11 25.09 -4.07
N PHE A 129 -14.19 25.33 -5.38
CA PHE A 129 -13.02 25.38 -6.26
C PHE A 129 -12.07 26.55 -6.03
N GLY A 130 -12.54 27.69 -5.51
CA GLY A 130 -11.65 28.81 -5.17
C GLY A 130 -10.56 28.36 -4.20
N ILE A 131 -10.96 27.76 -3.08
CA ILE A 131 -10.05 27.21 -2.08
C ILE A 131 -9.19 26.07 -2.67
N CYS A 132 -9.75 25.26 -3.57
CA CYS A 132 -8.95 24.22 -4.23
C CYS A 132 -7.80 24.81 -5.03
N PHE A 133 -8.02 25.91 -5.75
CA PHE A 133 -6.97 26.57 -6.52
C PHE A 133 -5.96 27.28 -5.63
N ASP A 134 -6.42 27.93 -4.56
CA ASP A 134 -5.51 28.53 -3.56
C ASP A 134 -4.56 27.48 -2.98
N ILE A 135 -5.09 26.31 -2.58
CA ILE A 135 -4.27 25.21 -2.06
C ILE A 135 -3.32 24.66 -3.14
N LEU A 136 -3.77 24.55 -4.40
CA LEU A 136 -2.96 24.03 -5.49
C LEU A 136 -1.82 24.99 -5.88
N GLU A 137 -1.95 26.29 -5.62
CA GLU A 137 -0.90 27.28 -5.85
C GLU A 137 0.17 27.24 -4.74
N GLU A 138 -0.19 26.77 -3.54
CA GLU A 138 0.72 26.64 -2.40
C GLU A 138 1.51 25.32 -2.35
N VAL A 139 1.07 24.29 -3.09
CA VAL A 139 1.65 22.94 -3.11
C VAL A 139 2.60 22.79 -4.30
#